data_AF-A0A9P7F2N5-F1
#
_entry.id   AF-A0A9P7F2N5-F1
#
_cell.length_a   1.000
_cell.length_b   1.000
_cell.length_c   1.000
_cell.angle_alpha   90.00
_cell.angle_beta   90.00
_cell.angle_gamma   90.00
#
_symmetry.space_group_name_H-M   'P 1'
#
loop_
_entity.id
_entity.type
_entity.pdbx_description
1 polymer ?
#
loop_
_entity_poly.entity_id
_entity_poly.type
_entity_poly.pdbx_seq_one_letter_code
_entity_poly.pdbx_strand_id
1 'polypeptide(L)'
;YWDALVAADAVFRISVDLWVLQDWDGEEEVLQLGSYFHVVYLPQSDDEYGVACMCPHWKAAHACIHQDTLCSFIDTLRCLPLIAPFPAPPAVLLQSTPFNDKFIFSCASAMGRYESGKCVVVMLQQDGHWHCHSSFALEAGLMVNMQDGHQMGATDDAAGDEESAVLVRAAQYSSQCVCGLSMPQAVLQGHSGPRVLKTAVLYGLTARRTVSIELLPCPVCCHSRCHIGPDLRDHGIFNWNNTMLFLHELLNAYTNSYTASETPFSAFCLTVRRSYQDAGDENSFCSDDTFVRVWFAFTQRQCLDSGMQCPTCGSSPDIVIADGVSLGTHVSKLTKSISPPTSVDERSERVDSISSYRARCLPAIPQKDIRTTVNKILDATITHIPNILPDMSKIDVQYPELSSFIRLYCSNGTNSPYYWTYRDLIQQIAAPDIVLQLIPVAAIEPLQQLRERGNPPNWLQSICPAFGAIRKQRIYSKLQYDNQGLDRDAEEMGDCNKFYKTYSKNNLTGGILVL
;
A
#
# COMPACT_ATOMS: atom_id res chain seq x y z
N TYR A 1 -23.23 -20.20 -20.97
CA TYR A 1 -21.95 -19.47 -20.86
C TYR A 1 -20.85 -20.00 -21.79
N TRP A 2 -20.29 -21.21 -21.61
CA TRP A 2 -19.20 -21.72 -22.47
C TRP A 2 -19.50 -21.67 -23.97
N ASP A 3 -20.67 -22.14 -24.39
CA ASP A 3 -21.05 -22.10 -25.81
C ASP A 3 -21.11 -20.66 -26.35
N ALA A 4 -21.52 -19.69 -25.52
CA ALA A 4 -21.54 -18.28 -25.88
C ALA A 4 -20.11 -17.71 -26.01
N LEU A 5 -19.21 -18.07 -25.08
CA LEU A 5 -17.80 -17.70 -25.13
C LEU A 5 -17.14 -18.18 -26.43
N VAL A 6 -17.36 -19.43 -26.81
CA VAL A 6 -16.81 -20.02 -28.04
C VAL A 6 -17.43 -19.40 -29.28
N ALA A 7 -18.76 -19.22 -29.30
CA ALA A 7 -19.46 -18.62 -30.44
C ALA A 7 -19.04 -17.16 -30.70
N ALA A 8 -18.68 -16.42 -29.66
CA ALA A 8 -18.29 -15.01 -29.74
C ALA A 8 -16.77 -14.77 -29.82
N ASP A 9 -15.95 -15.82 -29.81
CA ASP A 9 -14.48 -15.73 -29.70
C ASP A 9 -14.03 -14.84 -28.51
N ALA A 10 -14.71 -15.03 -27.37
CA ALA A 10 -14.61 -14.18 -26.19
C ALA A 10 -13.69 -14.76 -25.09
N VAL A 11 -12.74 -15.62 -25.49
CA VAL A 11 -11.77 -16.26 -24.61
C VAL A 11 -10.37 -16.13 -25.19
N PHE A 12 -9.49 -15.51 -24.42
CA PHE A 12 -8.14 -15.18 -24.86
C PHE A 12 -7.11 -15.90 -24.01
N ARG A 13 -6.22 -16.66 -24.64
CA ARG A 13 -5.10 -17.28 -23.95
C ARG A 13 -3.84 -16.42 -24.08
N ILE A 14 -3.42 -15.82 -22.97
CA ILE A 14 -2.31 -14.87 -22.93
C ILE A 14 -0.98 -15.57 -22.68
N SER A 15 -0.95 -16.51 -21.73
CA SER A 15 0.22 -17.34 -21.41
C SER A 15 -0.19 -18.81 -21.24
N VAL A 16 0.75 -19.65 -20.81
CA VAL A 16 0.49 -21.08 -20.58
C VAL A 16 -0.57 -21.29 -19.49
N ASP A 17 -0.64 -20.37 -18.54
CA ASP A 17 -1.38 -20.38 -17.29
C ASP A 17 -2.32 -19.18 -17.09
N LEU A 18 -2.44 -18.27 -18.07
CA LEU A 18 -3.28 -17.07 -17.99
C LEU A 18 -4.26 -16.98 -19.16
N TRP A 19 -5.55 -16.84 -18.81
CA TRP A 19 -6.63 -16.56 -19.74
C TRP A 19 -7.36 -15.27 -19.35
N VAL A 20 -8.02 -14.67 -20.33
CA VAL A 20 -9.02 -13.62 -20.13
C VAL A 20 -10.33 -14.08 -20.72
N LEU A 21 -11.39 -14.06 -19.92
CA LEU A 21 -12.74 -14.44 -20.31
C LEU A 21 -13.64 -13.21 -20.22
N GLN A 22 -14.59 -13.09 -21.16
CA GLN A 22 -15.66 -12.10 -21.05
C GLN A 22 -16.70 -12.55 -20.01
N ASP A 23 -17.24 -11.60 -19.25
CA ASP A 23 -18.19 -11.89 -18.16
C ASP A 23 -19.57 -12.33 -18.67
N TRP A 24 -20.33 -12.98 -17.78
CA TRP A 24 -21.66 -13.50 -18.04
C TRP A 24 -22.70 -12.77 -17.21
N ASP A 25 -23.74 -12.27 -17.89
CA ASP A 25 -24.94 -11.83 -17.23
C ASP A 25 -25.82 -13.05 -16.93
N GLY A 26 -25.94 -13.37 -15.64
CA GLY A 26 -26.75 -14.51 -15.20
C GLY A 26 -28.25 -14.28 -15.37
N GLU A 27 -28.72 -13.03 -15.36
CA GLU A 27 -30.15 -12.71 -15.46
C GLU A 27 -30.59 -12.68 -16.93
N GLU A 28 -29.80 -12.04 -17.78
CA GLU A 28 -30.09 -11.88 -19.21
C GLU A 28 -29.60 -13.07 -20.06
N GLU A 29 -28.84 -14.00 -19.46
CA GLU A 29 -28.20 -15.13 -20.13
C GLU A 29 -27.38 -14.72 -21.37
N VAL A 30 -26.61 -13.63 -21.26
CA VAL A 30 -25.77 -13.08 -22.34
C VAL A 30 -24.38 -12.70 -21.86
N LEU A 31 -23.42 -12.60 -22.78
CA LEU A 31 -22.09 -12.07 -22.48
C LEU A 31 -22.17 -10.56 -22.24
N GLN A 32 -21.61 -10.09 -21.11
CA GLN A 32 -21.56 -8.66 -20.80
C GLN A 32 -20.48 -7.97 -21.63
N LEU A 33 -20.90 -7.12 -22.56
CA LEU A 33 -20.00 -6.37 -23.44
C LEU A 33 -19.10 -5.42 -22.64
N GLY A 34 -17.78 -5.54 -22.81
CA GLY A 34 -16.81 -4.67 -22.14
C GLY A 34 -16.41 -5.10 -20.73
N SER A 35 -16.93 -6.22 -20.22
CA SER A 35 -16.56 -6.80 -18.93
C SER A 35 -15.71 -8.05 -19.15
N TYR A 36 -14.47 -8.04 -18.69
CA TYR A 36 -13.52 -9.16 -18.86
C TYR A 36 -12.72 -9.37 -17.59
N PHE A 37 -12.40 -10.64 -17.31
CA PHE A 37 -11.64 -11.03 -16.13
C PHE A 37 -10.51 -11.98 -16.47
N HIS A 38 -9.36 -11.74 -15.85
CA HIS A 38 -8.25 -12.68 -15.82
C HIS A 38 -8.61 -13.91 -14.99
N VAL A 39 -8.26 -15.07 -15.51
CA VAL A 39 -8.34 -16.36 -14.83
C VAL A 39 -6.99 -17.04 -14.96
N VAL A 40 -6.40 -17.40 -13.82
CA VAL A 40 -5.05 -17.98 -13.71
C VAL A 40 -5.16 -19.43 -13.27
N TYR A 41 -4.43 -20.32 -13.93
CA TYR A 41 -4.29 -21.72 -13.54
C TYR A 41 -2.96 -21.91 -12.81
N LEU A 42 -3.02 -22.01 -11.49
CA LEU A 42 -1.85 -22.02 -10.61
C LEU A 42 -1.55 -23.45 -10.12
N PRO A 43 -0.28 -23.88 -10.05
CA PRO A 43 0.07 -25.11 -9.34
C PRO A 43 -0.17 -24.93 -7.83
N GLN A 44 -0.95 -25.83 -7.22
CA GLN A 44 -1.18 -25.91 -5.76
C GLN A 44 -0.17 -26.86 -5.08
N SER A 45 0.18 -27.96 -5.74
CA SER A 45 1.22 -28.91 -5.34
C SER A 45 1.85 -29.54 -6.59
N ASP A 46 2.72 -30.55 -6.42
CA ASP A 46 3.32 -31.25 -7.56
C ASP A 46 2.26 -31.89 -8.48
N ASP A 47 1.10 -32.26 -7.93
CA ASP A 47 0.01 -32.94 -8.66
C ASP A 47 -1.33 -32.19 -8.63
N GLU A 48 -1.49 -31.16 -7.79
CA GLU A 48 -2.74 -30.39 -7.69
C GLU A 48 -2.59 -29.01 -8.32
N TYR A 49 -3.64 -28.57 -9.00
CA TYR A 49 -3.73 -27.25 -9.59
C TYR A 49 -4.99 -26.54 -9.12
N GLY A 50 -4.85 -25.25 -8.83
CA GLY A 50 -5.92 -24.35 -8.47
C GLY A 50 -6.23 -23.38 -9.59
N VAL A 51 -7.44 -22.83 -9.55
CA VAL A 51 -7.88 -21.76 -10.45
C VAL A 51 -8.17 -20.53 -9.63
N ALA A 52 -7.59 -19.39 -10.00
CA ALA A 52 -7.87 -18.09 -9.40
C ALA A 52 -8.49 -17.17 -10.44
N CYS A 53 -9.58 -16.47 -10.09
CA CYS A 53 -10.23 -15.51 -10.97
C CYS A 53 -10.17 -14.10 -10.36
N MET A 54 -10.07 -13.07 -11.19
CA MET A 54 -10.06 -11.67 -10.72
C MET A 54 -11.45 -11.03 -10.63
N CYS A 55 -12.53 -11.77 -10.89
CA CYS A 55 -13.90 -11.23 -10.83
C CYS A 55 -14.42 -10.98 -9.40
N PRO A 56 -15.39 -10.07 -9.20
CA PRO A 56 -15.96 -9.77 -7.88
C PRO A 56 -16.55 -11.00 -7.16
N HIS A 57 -17.19 -11.90 -7.90
CA HIS A 57 -17.79 -13.12 -7.34
C HIS A 57 -16.74 -14.05 -6.73
N TRP A 58 -15.61 -14.25 -7.42
CA TRP A 58 -14.49 -15.01 -6.88
C TRP A 58 -13.91 -14.37 -5.62
N LYS A 59 -13.82 -13.05 -5.57
CA LYS A 59 -13.33 -12.33 -4.39
C LYS A 59 -14.27 -12.50 -3.19
N ALA A 60 -15.58 -12.52 -3.43
CA ALA A 60 -16.57 -12.62 -2.36
C ALA A 60 -16.71 -14.05 -1.80
N ALA A 61 -16.67 -15.06 -2.68
CA ALA A 61 -17.06 -16.43 -2.33
C ALA A 61 -16.03 -17.50 -2.69
N HIS A 62 -14.91 -17.15 -3.32
CA HIS A 62 -13.96 -18.11 -3.90
C HIS A 62 -14.64 -19.16 -4.80
N ALA A 63 -15.69 -18.73 -5.50
CA ALA A 63 -16.41 -19.50 -6.49
C ALA A 63 -16.98 -18.51 -7.50
N CYS A 64 -16.84 -18.82 -8.79
CA CYS A 64 -17.45 -18.02 -9.84
C CYS A 64 -17.56 -18.84 -11.13
N ILE A 65 -18.47 -18.42 -12.00
CA ILE A 65 -18.70 -19.10 -13.29
C ILE A 65 -17.44 -19.17 -14.16
N HIS A 66 -16.53 -18.20 -14.06
CA HIS A 66 -15.25 -18.19 -14.77
C HIS A 66 -14.33 -19.33 -14.33
N GLN A 67 -14.27 -19.56 -13.01
CA GLN A 67 -13.46 -20.63 -12.43
C GLN A 67 -14.05 -21.99 -12.82
N ASP A 68 -15.36 -22.16 -12.68
CA ASP A 68 -16.06 -23.39 -13.06
C ASP A 68 -15.87 -23.72 -14.54
N THR A 69 -15.92 -22.70 -15.39
CA THR A 69 -15.66 -22.81 -16.83
C THR A 69 -14.22 -23.21 -17.11
N LEU A 70 -13.24 -22.57 -16.46
CA LEU A 70 -11.84 -22.93 -16.65
C LEU A 70 -11.59 -24.38 -16.22
N CYS A 71 -12.09 -24.80 -15.06
CA CYS A 71 -11.96 -26.17 -14.57
C CYS A 71 -12.62 -27.19 -15.50
N SER A 72 -13.82 -26.91 -15.98
CA SER A 72 -14.60 -27.83 -16.82
C SER A 72 -14.02 -27.99 -18.23
N PHE A 73 -13.35 -26.95 -18.74
CA PHE A 73 -12.90 -26.89 -20.14
C PHE A 73 -11.38 -26.69 -20.29
N ILE A 74 -10.59 -26.97 -19.25
CA ILE A 74 -9.14 -26.66 -19.24
C ILE A 74 -8.38 -27.29 -20.40
N ASP A 75 -8.70 -28.52 -20.79
CA ASP A 75 -8.02 -29.20 -21.89
C ASP A 75 -8.30 -28.52 -23.24
N THR A 76 -9.54 -28.05 -23.44
CA THR A 76 -9.90 -27.29 -24.64
C THR A 76 -9.24 -25.91 -24.64
N LEU A 77 -9.24 -25.23 -23.48
CA LEU A 77 -8.61 -23.93 -23.29
C LEU A 77 -7.08 -23.95 -23.49
N ARG A 78 -6.43 -25.07 -23.17
CA ARG A 78 -5.00 -25.32 -23.43
C ARG A 78 -4.69 -25.57 -24.90
N CYS A 79 -5.69 -25.89 -25.72
CA CYS A 79 -5.53 -25.98 -27.16
C CYS A 79 -5.71 -24.64 -27.87
N LEU A 80 -6.20 -23.60 -27.19
CA LEU A 80 -6.30 -22.26 -27.79
C LEU A 80 -4.89 -21.71 -28.11
N PRO A 81 -4.73 -21.03 -29.26
CA PRO A 81 -3.48 -20.39 -29.62
C PRO A 81 -3.15 -19.28 -28.62
N LEU A 82 -1.86 -19.13 -28.31
CA LEU A 82 -1.38 -17.97 -27.56
C LEU A 82 -1.53 -16.72 -28.44
N ILE A 83 -2.22 -15.70 -27.93
CA ILE A 83 -2.40 -14.42 -28.64
C ILE A 83 -1.22 -13.45 -28.43
N ALA A 84 -0.27 -13.83 -27.56
CA ALA A 84 0.91 -13.05 -27.23
C ALA A 84 2.19 -13.90 -27.35
N PRO A 85 3.35 -13.29 -27.69
CA PRO A 85 4.63 -13.97 -27.62
C PRO A 85 5.01 -14.32 -26.17
N PHE A 86 6.01 -15.20 -26.00
CA PHE A 86 6.58 -15.50 -24.69
C PHE A 86 7.97 -14.85 -24.53
N PRO A 87 8.22 -14.05 -23.47
CA PRO A 87 7.26 -13.64 -22.43
C PRO A 87 6.19 -12.67 -22.98
N ALA A 88 5.01 -12.68 -22.37
CA ALA A 88 3.91 -11.80 -22.77
C ALA A 88 4.35 -10.32 -22.63
N PRO A 89 4.07 -9.46 -23.62
CA PRO A 89 4.42 -8.05 -23.54
C PRO A 89 3.57 -7.35 -22.46
N PRO A 90 3.97 -6.15 -21.99
CA PRO A 90 3.26 -5.42 -20.94
C PRO A 90 1.78 -5.11 -21.26
N ALA A 91 1.41 -5.05 -22.53
CA ALA A 91 0.03 -4.89 -22.97
C ALA A 91 -0.25 -5.83 -24.15
N VAL A 92 -1.34 -6.59 -24.06
CA VAL A 92 -1.81 -7.54 -25.06
C VAL A 92 -3.19 -7.11 -25.52
N LEU A 93 -3.35 -6.83 -26.82
CA LEU A 93 -4.67 -6.53 -27.40
C LEU A 93 -5.51 -7.81 -27.41
N LEU A 94 -6.68 -7.75 -26.78
CA LEU A 94 -7.64 -8.85 -26.71
C LEU A 94 -8.63 -8.75 -27.88
N GLN A 95 -9.30 -7.60 -28.00
CA GLN A 95 -10.36 -7.42 -28.98
C GLN A 95 -10.47 -5.95 -29.42
N SER A 96 -10.89 -5.75 -30.66
CA SER A 96 -11.38 -4.46 -31.15
C SER A 96 -12.89 -4.59 -31.43
N THR A 97 -13.69 -3.68 -30.89
CA THR A 97 -15.15 -3.72 -31.10
C THR A 97 -15.54 -2.70 -32.18
N PRO A 98 -16.34 -3.10 -33.19
CA PRO A 98 -16.70 -2.21 -34.30
C PRO A 98 -17.72 -1.13 -33.90
N PHE A 99 -18.42 -1.31 -32.77
CA PHE A 99 -19.52 -0.43 -32.37
C PHE A 99 -19.09 0.84 -31.63
N ASN A 100 -17.85 0.92 -31.15
CA ASN A 100 -17.37 2.06 -30.35
C ASN A 100 -15.87 2.36 -30.53
N ASP A 101 -15.22 1.80 -31.56
CA ASP A 101 -13.75 1.67 -31.70
C ASP A 101 -13.03 1.46 -30.35
N LYS A 102 -13.61 0.63 -29.49
CA LYS A 102 -13.00 0.30 -28.19
C LYS A 102 -11.97 -0.79 -28.43
N PHE A 103 -10.74 -0.50 -28.03
CA PHE A 103 -9.67 -1.49 -27.97
C PHE A 103 -9.54 -1.99 -26.55
N ILE A 104 -9.56 -3.30 -26.39
CA ILE A 104 -9.53 -3.95 -25.08
C ILE A 104 -8.17 -4.61 -24.93
N PHE A 105 -7.45 -4.22 -23.88
CA PHE A 105 -6.10 -4.70 -23.60
C PHE A 105 -6.08 -5.43 -22.28
N SER A 106 -5.32 -6.52 -22.21
CA SER A 106 -4.79 -7.04 -20.96
C SER A 106 -3.43 -6.39 -20.71
N CYS A 107 -3.33 -5.58 -19.67
CA CYS A 107 -2.10 -4.91 -19.27
C CYS A 107 -1.53 -5.57 -18.01
N ALA A 108 -0.29 -6.01 -18.07
CA ALA A 108 0.48 -6.26 -16.86
C ALA A 108 0.83 -4.90 -16.23
N SER A 109 0.67 -4.78 -14.91
CA SER A 109 1.08 -3.58 -14.17
C SER A 109 2.52 -3.23 -14.54
N ALA A 110 2.73 -2.03 -15.09
CA ALA A 110 4.02 -1.60 -15.58
C ALA A 110 5.08 -1.63 -14.47
N MET A 111 6.33 -1.83 -14.91
CA MET A 111 7.57 -1.94 -14.14
C MET A 111 7.80 -0.73 -13.22
N GLY A 112 7.17 -0.73 -12.04
CA GLY A 112 7.64 -0.01 -10.86
C GLY A 112 8.49 -0.94 -10.00
N ARG A 113 9.14 -0.41 -8.95
CA ARG A 113 9.99 -1.18 -8.01
C ARG A 113 9.29 -2.35 -7.29
N TYR A 114 8.02 -2.60 -7.57
CA TYR A 114 7.18 -3.64 -7.01
C TYR A 114 6.45 -4.36 -8.15
N GLU A 115 7.05 -5.43 -8.67
CA GLU A 115 6.43 -6.34 -9.63
C GLU A 115 5.37 -7.16 -8.89
N SER A 116 4.13 -6.67 -8.87
CA SER A 116 3.04 -7.41 -8.21
C SER A 116 2.49 -8.56 -9.07
N GLY A 117 3.00 -8.78 -10.28
CA GLY A 117 2.45 -9.73 -11.27
C GLY A 117 1.00 -9.45 -11.66
N LYS A 118 0.42 -8.33 -11.21
CA LYS A 118 -0.99 -8.01 -11.39
C LYS A 118 -1.27 -7.68 -12.86
N CYS A 119 -2.25 -8.38 -13.43
CA CYS A 119 -2.82 -8.05 -14.73
C CYS A 119 -4.12 -7.28 -14.54
N VAL A 120 -4.43 -6.38 -15.46
CA VAL A 120 -5.67 -5.59 -15.45
C VAL A 120 -6.19 -5.43 -16.87
N VAL A 121 -7.51 -5.49 -17.04
CA VAL A 121 -8.13 -5.20 -18.33
C VAL A 121 -8.33 -3.69 -18.44
N VAL A 122 -7.86 -3.11 -19.55
CA VAL A 122 -7.97 -1.68 -19.84
C VAL A 122 -8.65 -1.50 -21.19
N MET A 123 -9.58 -0.56 -21.27
CA MET A 123 -10.26 -0.18 -22.49
C MET A 123 -9.77 1.18 -22.97
N LEU A 124 -9.30 1.27 -24.20
CA LEU A 124 -9.03 2.53 -24.88
C LEU A 124 -10.28 2.94 -25.67
N GLN A 125 -10.84 4.11 -25.35
CA GLN A 125 -11.98 4.69 -26.04
C GLN A 125 -11.56 5.51 -27.27
N GLN A 126 -12.52 5.80 -28.17
CA GLN A 126 -12.32 6.62 -29.38
C GLN A 126 -11.69 7.99 -29.11
N ASP A 127 -12.01 8.58 -27.96
CA ASP A 127 -11.52 9.90 -27.55
C ASP A 127 -10.08 9.87 -27.00
N GLY A 128 -9.45 8.69 -26.98
CA GLY A 128 -8.10 8.47 -26.49
C GLY A 128 -8.01 8.25 -24.98
N HIS A 129 -9.13 8.22 -24.26
CA HIS A 129 -9.12 7.94 -22.82
C HIS A 129 -8.99 6.45 -22.52
N TRP A 130 -8.18 6.15 -21.51
CA TRP A 130 -7.99 4.79 -20.99
C TRP A 130 -8.87 4.58 -19.77
N HIS A 131 -9.70 3.54 -19.80
CA HIS A 131 -10.53 3.12 -18.68
C HIS A 131 -10.03 1.80 -18.13
N CYS A 132 -9.60 1.82 -16.88
CA CYS A 132 -9.21 0.63 -16.15
C CYS A 132 -10.46 -0.08 -15.63
N HIS A 133 -10.67 -1.34 -16.01
CA HIS A 133 -11.72 -2.18 -15.44
C HIS A 133 -11.23 -2.79 -14.12
N SER A 134 -10.78 -1.94 -13.19
CA SER A 134 -10.31 -2.39 -11.86
C SER A 134 -11.47 -2.38 -10.88
N SER A 135 -12.06 -3.54 -10.63
CA SER A 135 -12.66 -3.82 -9.32
C SER A 135 -11.49 -4.07 -8.35
N PHE A 136 -11.39 -3.26 -7.30
CA PHE A 136 -10.44 -3.29 -6.17
C PHE A 136 -9.43 -4.46 -6.12
N ALA A 137 -8.14 -4.12 -6.09
CA ALA A 137 -7.02 -5.08 -6.02
C ALA A 137 -6.86 -5.68 -4.61
N LEU A 138 -6.75 -7.01 -4.49
CA LEU A 138 -6.06 -7.67 -3.37
C LEU A 138 -5.55 -9.07 -3.74
N GLU A 139 -4.51 -9.50 -3.01
CA GLU A 139 -3.76 -10.76 -3.15
C GLU A 139 -4.64 -12.01 -3.02
N ALA A 140 -4.38 -13.02 -3.86
CA ALA A 140 -5.03 -14.31 -3.79
C ALA A 140 -4.58 -15.09 -2.54
N GLY A 141 -5.25 -14.85 -1.40
CA GLY A 141 -5.14 -15.68 -0.22
C GLY A 141 -5.93 -16.99 -0.40
N LEU A 142 -5.23 -18.12 -0.47
CA LEU A 142 -5.83 -19.46 -0.39
C LEU A 142 -6.42 -19.68 1.01
N MET A 143 -7.72 -19.97 1.11
CA MET A 143 -8.39 -20.42 2.33
C MET A 143 -9.27 -21.64 2.03
N VAL A 144 -9.21 -22.64 2.91
CA VAL A 144 -9.95 -23.92 2.82
C VAL A 144 -11.40 -23.72 3.27
N ASN A 145 -12.35 -24.25 2.49
CA ASN A 145 -13.79 -24.10 2.70
C ASN A 145 -14.29 -25.03 3.84
N MET A 146 -14.98 -24.48 4.83
CA MET A 146 -15.92 -25.20 5.71
C MET A 146 -17.29 -24.54 5.58
N GLN A 147 -18.30 -25.31 5.19
CA GLN A 147 -19.68 -24.88 5.00
C GLN A 147 -20.46 -24.94 6.32
N ASP A 148 -21.25 -23.91 6.60
CA ASP A 148 -22.63 -24.04 7.11
C ASP A 148 -23.36 -22.70 6.90
N GLY A 149 -24.50 -22.76 6.20
CA GLY A 149 -25.21 -21.60 5.67
C GLY A 149 -26.38 -21.12 6.53
N HIS A 150 -26.82 -19.88 6.30
CA HIS A 150 -28.20 -19.43 6.51
C HIS A 150 -28.54 -18.23 5.60
N GLN A 151 -29.71 -18.31 4.95
CA GLN A 151 -30.29 -17.31 4.05
C GLN A 151 -30.99 -16.17 4.81
N MET A 152 -30.93 -14.94 4.30
CA MET A 152 -32.02 -13.96 4.43
C MET A 152 -32.13 -13.10 3.17
N GLY A 153 -33.38 -12.87 2.74
CA GLY A 153 -33.74 -12.17 1.52
C GLY A 153 -33.80 -10.64 1.65
N ALA A 154 -33.67 -9.99 0.50
CA ALA A 154 -33.77 -8.54 0.32
C ALA A 154 -35.11 -8.18 -0.34
N THR A 155 -35.64 -7.02 0.02
CA THR A 155 -36.68 -6.31 -0.73
C THR A 155 -36.15 -4.94 -1.12
N ASP A 156 -36.26 -4.64 -2.41
CA ASP A 156 -36.01 -3.33 -3.04
C ASP A 156 -36.95 -2.24 -2.52
N ASP A 157 -36.47 -0.99 -2.52
CA ASP A 157 -37.31 0.16 -2.87
C ASP A 157 -36.47 1.34 -3.37
N ALA A 158 -36.96 1.93 -4.46
CA ALA A 158 -36.34 2.99 -5.24
C ALA A 158 -36.83 4.40 -4.87
N ALA A 159 -35.91 5.35 -5.02
CA ALA A 159 -36.06 6.77 -5.40
C ALA A 159 -37.14 7.66 -4.72
N GLY A 160 -36.65 8.69 -4.02
CA GLY A 160 -37.39 9.91 -3.70
C GLY A 160 -36.46 11.00 -3.17
N ASP A 161 -36.15 11.98 -4.02
CA ASP A 161 -35.49 13.25 -3.65
C ASP A 161 -36.41 14.07 -2.74
N GLU A 162 -36.33 13.82 -1.44
CA GLU A 162 -36.66 14.81 -0.42
C GLU A 162 -35.40 15.03 0.43
N GLU A 163 -34.86 16.24 0.35
CA GLU A 163 -33.78 16.75 1.19
C GLU A 163 -34.30 16.94 2.64
N SER A 164 -34.65 15.82 3.25
CA SER A 164 -34.96 15.73 4.66
C SER A 164 -33.65 15.87 5.41
N ALA A 165 -33.43 17.05 6.00
CA ALA A 165 -32.41 17.25 7.01
C ALA A 165 -32.60 16.17 8.09
N VAL A 166 -31.76 15.12 8.04
CA VAL A 166 -31.83 14.00 8.99
C VAL A 166 -31.52 14.58 10.36
N LEU A 167 -32.56 14.70 11.19
CA LEU A 167 -32.45 15.10 12.58
C LEU A 167 -31.83 13.93 13.34
N VAL A 168 -30.54 14.01 13.64
CA VAL A 168 -29.88 12.99 14.45
C VAL A 168 -30.26 13.24 15.91
N ARG A 169 -30.98 12.29 16.50
CA ARG A 169 -31.69 12.40 17.79
C ARG A 169 -30.77 12.66 19.00
N ALA A 170 -31.44 13.07 20.08
CA ALA A 170 -30.99 13.53 21.39
C ALA A 170 -29.74 12.85 22.01
N ALA A 171 -29.01 13.63 22.82
CA ALA A 171 -27.87 13.20 23.61
C ALA A 171 -28.13 11.88 24.37
N GLN A 172 -27.34 10.86 24.06
CA GLN A 172 -27.37 9.54 24.71
C GLN A 172 -26.61 9.56 26.06
N TYR A 173 -26.83 8.55 26.90
CA TYR A 173 -26.22 8.38 28.22
C TYR A 173 -24.68 8.40 28.23
N SER A 174 -24.01 8.13 27.10
CA SER A 174 -22.55 8.15 27.00
C SER A 174 -21.94 9.51 26.65
N SER A 175 -22.76 10.55 26.41
CA SER A 175 -22.28 11.86 25.98
C SER A 175 -21.52 12.57 27.11
N GLN A 176 -20.35 13.14 26.79
CA GLN A 176 -19.48 13.83 27.76
C GLN A 176 -19.02 15.19 27.23
N CYS A 177 -18.89 16.17 28.14
CA CYS A 177 -18.23 17.44 27.85
C CYS A 177 -16.70 17.28 27.93
N VAL A 178 -15.95 18.18 27.27
CA VAL A 178 -14.50 18.34 27.42
C VAL A 178 -14.04 18.46 28.88
N CYS A 179 -14.87 18.99 29.79
CA CYS A 179 -14.54 19.06 31.21
C CYS A 179 -14.74 17.74 31.98
N GLY A 180 -15.09 16.64 31.28
CA GLY A 180 -15.35 15.33 31.86
C GLY A 180 -16.75 15.13 32.43
N LEU A 181 -17.62 16.16 32.37
CA LEU A 181 -19.00 16.02 32.84
C LEU A 181 -19.78 15.12 31.87
N SER A 182 -20.28 14.00 32.39
CA SER A 182 -21.14 13.07 31.65
C SER A 182 -22.62 13.45 31.73
N MET A 183 -23.40 13.10 30.71
CA MET A 183 -24.85 13.30 30.70
C MET A 183 -25.59 12.75 31.92
N PRO A 184 -25.30 11.54 32.42
CA PRO A 184 -25.96 11.02 33.61
C PRO A 184 -25.72 11.92 34.83
N GLN A 185 -24.52 12.48 34.96
CA GLN A 185 -24.21 13.44 36.03
C GLN A 185 -24.95 14.77 35.85
N ALA A 186 -25.08 15.27 34.62
CA ALA A 186 -25.82 16.50 34.34
C ALA A 186 -27.33 16.32 34.61
N VAL A 187 -27.91 15.19 34.22
CA VAL A 187 -29.32 14.86 34.45
C VAL A 187 -29.61 14.67 35.95
N LEU A 188 -28.71 13.99 36.69
CA LEU A 188 -28.82 13.85 38.15
C LEU A 188 -28.74 15.20 38.89
N GLN A 189 -28.11 16.21 38.29
CA GLN A 189 -28.03 17.58 38.82
C GLN A 189 -29.23 18.45 38.42
N GLY A 190 -30.32 17.87 37.90
CA GLY A 190 -31.56 18.57 37.59
C GLY A 190 -31.45 19.59 36.46
N HIS A 191 -30.43 19.49 35.62
CA HIS A 191 -30.20 20.45 34.55
C HIS A 191 -31.06 20.15 33.32
N SER A 192 -32.20 20.84 33.25
CA SER A 192 -33.11 20.89 32.10
C SER A 192 -32.87 22.15 31.24
N GLY A 193 -31.60 22.47 31.00
CA GLY A 193 -31.24 23.60 30.11
C GLY A 193 -31.86 23.44 28.72
N PRO A 194 -32.16 24.54 28.02
CA PRO A 194 -32.74 24.49 26.68
C PRO A 194 -31.78 23.75 25.74
N ARG A 195 -32.32 22.79 24.98
CA ARG A 195 -31.58 22.11 23.93
C ARG A 195 -31.32 23.11 22.80
N VAL A 196 -30.09 23.11 22.30
CA VAL A 196 -29.68 23.95 21.18
C VAL A 196 -29.51 23.05 19.96
N LEU A 197 -30.24 23.34 18.89
CA LEU A 197 -29.99 22.72 17.60
C LEU A 197 -28.78 23.39 16.95
N LYS A 198 -27.82 22.59 16.50
CA LYS A 198 -26.63 23.07 15.79
C LYS A 198 -26.44 22.33 14.49
N THR A 199 -26.18 23.08 13.43
CA THR A 199 -25.81 22.52 12.13
C THR A 199 -24.40 21.93 12.19
N ALA A 200 -24.24 20.74 11.61
CA ALA A 200 -22.99 20.02 11.48
C ALA A 200 -22.85 19.43 10.07
N VAL A 201 -21.62 19.11 9.69
CA VAL A 201 -21.30 18.43 8.42
C VAL A 201 -20.96 16.98 8.72
N LEU A 202 -21.68 16.05 8.10
CA LEU A 202 -21.44 14.62 8.16
C LEU A 202 -20.64 14.19 6.93
N TYR A 203 -19.41 13.72 7.13
CA TYR A 203 -18.52 13.21 6.09
C TYR A 203 -18.71 11.70 5.93
N GLY A 204 -19.15 11.28 4.74
CA GLY A 204 -19.22 9.88 4.32
C GLY A 204 -18.11 9.49 3.35
N LEU A 205 -18.16 8.27 2.81
CA LEU A 205 -17.15 7.79 1.87
C LEU A 205 -17.22 8.48 0.51
N THR A 206 -18.43 8.74 0.00
CA THR A 206 -18.67 9.28 -1.36
C THR A 206 -19.15 10.73 -1.37
N ALA A 207 -19.80 11.20 -0.31
CA ALA A 207 -20.32 12.55 -0.22
C ALA A 207 -20.38 13.07 1.22
N ARG A 208 -20.56 14.39 1.37
CA ARG A 208 -20.92 15.01 2.65
C ARG A 208 -22.41 15.34 2.69
N ARG A 209 -22.95 15.45 3.91
CA ARG A 209 -24.33 15.90 4.13
C ARG A 209 -24.37 16.94 5.24
N THR A 210 -25.23 17.94 5.11
CA THR A 210 -25.54 18.88 6.19
C THR A 210 -26.59 18.26 7.09
N VAL A 211 -26.33 18.21 8.39
CA VAL A 211 -27.24 17.63 9.39
C VAL A 211 -27.43 18.57 10.57
N SER A 212 -28.51 18.40 11.33
CA SER A 212 -28.74 19.13 12.58
C SER A 212 -28.62 18.17 13.75
N ILE A 213 -27.83 18.55 14.76
CA ILE A 213 -27.66 17.78 16.00
C ILE A 213 -28.17 18.58 17.20
N GLU A 214 -28.78 17.87 18.15
CA GLU A 214 -29.18 18.44 19.44
C GLU A 214 -28.01 18.48 20.40
N LEU A 215 -27.79 19.64 21.00
CA LEU A 215 -26.71 19.90 21.95
C LEU A 215 -27.27 20.41 23.27
N LEU A 216 -26.59 20.05 24.37
CA LEU A 216 -26.88 20.58 25.70
C LEU A 216 -25.73 21.47 26.18
N PRO A 217 -26.01 22.68 26.69
CA PRO A 217 -24.97 23.53 27.26
C PRO A 217 -24.38 22.86 28.49
N CYS A 218 -23.04 22.81 28.61
CA CYS A 218 -22.40 22.25 29.79
C CYS A 218 -22.49 23.22 30.97
N PRO A 219 -23.04 22.82 32.13
CA PRO A 219 -23.21 23.71 33.27
C PRO A 219 -21.94 23.96 34.08
N VAL A 220 -20.93 23.10 33.93
CA VAL A 220 -19.68 23.25 34.68
C VAL A 220 -18.79 24.30 34.04
N CYS A 221 -18.64 24.24 32.71
CA CYS A 221 -17.71 25.10 32.03
C CYS A 221 -18.37 26.31 31.35
N CYS A 222 -19.70 26.35 31.13
CA CYS A 222 -20.47 27.52 30.69
C CYS A 222 -19.94 28.32 29.47
N HIS A 223 -18.95 27.81 28.73
CA HIS A 223 -18.38 28.47 27.56
C HIS A 223 -19.16 28.08 26.30
N SER A 224 -19.35 29.02 25.37
CA SER A 224 -20.09 28.83 24.11
C SER A 224 -19.57 27.70 23.21
N ARG A 225 -18.34 27.23 23.42
CA ARG A 225 -17.72 26.13 22.66
C ARG A 225 -17.92 24.75 23.28
N CYS A 226 -18.38 24.67 24.53
CA CYS A 226 -18.47 23.43 25.29
C CYS A 226 -19.91 22.98 25.45
N HIS A 227 -20.44 22.42 24.37
CA HIS A 227 -21.72 21.73 24.37
C HIS A 227 -21.49 20.22 24.51
N ILE A 228 -22.36 19.57 25.27
CA ILE A 228 -22.47 18.11 25.32
C ILE A 228 -23.27 17.70 24.09
N GLY A 229 -22.61 17.01 23.17
CA GLY A 229 -23.24 16.47 21.97
C GLY A 229 -23.37 14.95 22.04
N PRO A 230 -24.22 14.36 21.19
CA PRO A 230 -24.48 12.93 21.20
C PRO A 230 -23.23 12.13 20.81
N ASP A 231 -23.04 10.96 21.42
CA ASP A 231 -21.93 10.04 21.14
C ASP A 231 -22.08 9.36 19.77
N LEU A 232 -23.31 9.19 19.27
CA LEU A 232 -23.69 8.69 17.92
C LEU A 232 -23.05 7.38 17.45
N ARG A 233 -22.30 6.70 18.32
CA ARG A 233 -21.57 5.47 18.04
C ARG A 233 -22.47 4.37 17.50
N ASP A 234 -23.65 4.19 18.10
CA ASP A 234 -24.63 3.15 17.71
C ASP A 234 -25.19 3.38 16.29
N HIS A 235 -25.02 4.59 15.76
CA HIS A 235 -25.46 4.98 14.42
C HIS A 235 -24.31 4.92 13.41
N GLY A 236 -23.14 4.41 13.82
CA GLY A 236 -21.95 4.40 12.99
C GLY A 236 -21.42 5.79 12.69
N ILE A 237 -21.61 6.76 13.60
CA ILE A 237 -21.12 8.14 13.42
C ILE A 237 -20.15 8.49 14.54
N PHE A 238 -18.99 8.97 14.16
CA PHE A 238 -17.97 9.51 15.04
C PHE A 238 -18.11 11.04 15.12
N ASN A 239 -18.48 11.54 16.29
CA ASN A 239 -18.59 12.97 16.56
C ASN A 239 -17.23 13.58 16.97
N TRP A 240 -16.60 14.33 16.07
CA TRP A 240 -15.29 14.94 16.32
C TRP A 240 -15.38 16.17 17.23
N ASN A 241 -16.30 17.09 16.92
CA ASN A 241 -16.37 18.39 17.62
C ASN A 241 -17.74 19.08 17.58
N ASN A 242 -18.84 18.32 17.43
CA ASN A 242 -20.21 18.83 17.29
C ASN A 242 -20.44 19.74 16.06
N THR A 243 -19.47 19.87 15.16
CA THR A 243 -19.62 20.56 13.86
C THR A 243 -19.17 19.69 12.69
N MET A 244 -18.29 18.75 12.96
CA MET A 244 -17.81 17.76 12.00
C MET A 244 -18.10 16.38 12.58
N LEU A 245 -18.82 15.60 11.80
CA LEU A 245 -19.19 14.23 12.10
C LEU A 245 -18.64 13.35 10.98
N PHE A 246 -18.23 12.13 11.30
CA PHE A 246 -17.63 11.22 10.33
C PHE A 246 -18.33 9.88 10.40
N LEU A 247 -18.78 9.34 9.27
CA LEU A 247 -19.29 7.98 9.23
C LEU A 247 -18.15 6.99 9.50
N HIS A 248 -18.44 5.96 10.30
CA HIS A 248 -17.51 4.86 10.55
C HIS A 248 -17.11 4.18 9.25
N GLU A 249 -18.00 4.12 8.26
CA GLU A 249 -17.70 3.63 6.91
C GLU A 249 -16.46 4.31 6.30
N LEU A 250 -16.41 5.65 6.31
CA LEU A 250 -15.28 6.41 5.80
C LEU A 250 -13.99 6.13 6.58
N LEU A 251 -14.07 6.06 7.90
CA LEU A 251 -12.91 5.84 8.77
C LEU A 251 -12.37 4.41 8.65
N ASN A 252 -13.27 3.43 8.57
CA ASN A 252 -12.94 2.02 8.36
C ASN A 252 -12.41 1.78 6.95
N ALA A 253 -12.92 2.47 5.93
CA ALA A 253 -12.40 2.38 4.56
C ALA A 253 -10.92 2.78 4.49
N TYR A 254 -10.52 3.82 5.23
CA TYR A 254 -9.11 4.15 5.35
C TYR A 254 -8.33 3.08 6.10
N THR A 255 -8.83 2.59 7.24
CA THR A 255 -8.18 1.51 7.99
C THR A 255 -7.93 0.30 7.08
N ASN A 256 -8.93 -0.11 6.30
CA ASN A 256 -8.82 -1.23 5.35
C ASN A 256 -7.81 -0.95 4.23
N SER A 257 -7.83 0.25 3.65
CA SER A 257 -6.89 0.63 2.59
C SER A 257 -5.45 0.67 3.11
N TYR A 258 -5.27 1.18 4.33
CA TYR A 258 -3.98 1.23 5.02
C TYR A 258 -3.46 -0.16 5.35
N THR A 259 -4.28 -1.05 5.92
CA THR A 259 -3.85 -2.39 6.32
C THR A 259 -3.66 -3.33 5.13
N ALA A 260 -4.43 -3.16 4.05
CA ALA A 260 -4.41 -4.08 2.93
C ALA A 260 -3.51 -3.64 1.76
N SER A 261 -3.13 -2.37 1.69
CA SER A 261 -2.34 -1.84 0.56
C SER A 261 -1.36 -0.71 0.93
N GLU A 262 -1.09 -0.52 2.24
CA GLU A 262 -0.16 0.52 2.73
C GLU A 262 -0.52 1.94 2.25
N THR A 263 -1.80 2.18 1.96
CA THR A 263 -2.24 3.44 1.35
C THR A 263 -1.96 4.62 2.30
N PRO A 264 -1.17 5.63 1.88
CA PRO A 264 -0.90 6.79 2.71
C PRO A 264 -2.14 7.68 2.82
N PHE A 265 -2.26 8.43 3.93
CA PHE A 265 -3.36 9.37 4.16
C PHE A 265 -3.62 10.32 2.98
N SER A 266 -2.57 10.88 2.37
CA SER A 266 -2.69 11.82 1.25
C SER A 266 -3.32 11.17 0.03
N ALA A 267 -2.96 9.92 -0.29
CA ALA A 267 -3.55 9.18 -1.40
C ALA A 267 -5.03 8.86 -1.12
N PHE A 268 -5.35 8.39 0.08
CA PHE A 268 -6.74 8.12 0.45
C PHE A 268 -7.61 9.39 0.43
N CYS A 269 -7.14 10.48 1.04
CA CYS A 269 -7.86 11.76 1.05
C CYS A 269 -8.07 12.31 -0.36
N LEU A 270 -7.09 12.13 -1.26
CA LEU A 270 -7.23 12.51 -2.66
C LEU A 270 -8.32 11.69 -3.37
N THR A 271 -8.37 10.38 -3.16
CA THR A 271 -9.40 9.51 -3.73
C THR A 271 -10.79 9.91 -3.26
N VAL A 272 -11.00 10.09 -1.95
CA VAL A 272 -12.29 10.52 -1.39
C VAL A 272 -12.70 11.89 -1.91
N ARG A 273 -11.75 12.83 -2.03
CA ARG A 273 -12.03 14.16 -2.59
C ARG A 273 -12.50 14.11 -4.04
N ARG A 274 -11.92 13.21 -4.86
CA ARG A 274 -12.39 13.01 -6.24
C ARG A 274 -13.81 12.44 -6.26
N SER A 275 -14.11 11.44 -5.43
CA SER A 275 -15.47 10.91 -5.32
C SER A 275 -16.50 11.96 -4.89
N TYR A 276 -16.10 12.89 -4.02
CA TYR A 276 -16.95 14.01 -3.62
C TYR A 276 -17.18 14.99 -4.77
N GLN A 277 -16.15 15.28 -5.58
CA GLN A 277 -16.27 16.13 -6.78
C GLN A 277 -17.22 15.50 -7.81
N ASP A 278 -17.17 14.17 -7.97
CA ASP A 278 -18.09 13.44 -8.83
C ASP A 278 -19.56 13.55 -8.36
N ALA A 279 -19.78 13.74 -7.05
CA ALA A 279 -21.10 13.95 -6.45
C ALA A 279 -21.57 15.43 -6.49
N GLY A 280 -20.76 16.37 -7.00
CA GLY A 280 -21.14 17.77 -7.22
C GLY A 280 -20.17 18.81 -6.63
N ASP A 281 -20.17 20.02 -7.20
CA ASP A 281 -19.21 21.08 -6.87
C ASP A 281 -19.27 21.58 -5.42
N GLU A 282 -20.44 21.49 -4.78
CA GLU A 282 -20.61 21.87 -3.38
C GLU A 282 -20.15 20.79 -2.40
N ASN A 283 -19.77 19.60 -2.85
CA ASN A 283 -19.27 18.52 -2.01
C ASN A 283 -17.76 18.63 -1.81
N SER A 284 -17.35 19.42 -0.81
CA SER A 284 -15.92 19.52 -0.43
C SER A 284 -15.57 18.56 0.72
N PHE A 285 -14.55 17.72 0.54
CA PHE A 285 -13.97 16.93 1.64
C PHE A 285 -13.21 17.84 2.64
N CYS A 286 -12.96 17.34 3.86
CA CYS A 286 -12.16 18.09 4.84
C CYS A 286 -10.67 18.13 4.46
N SER A 287 -9.86 18.88 5.22
CA SER A 287 -8.42 18.91 5.01
C SER A 287 -7.76 17.61 5.49
N ASP A 288 -6.66 17.22 4.83
CA ASP A 288 -5.89 16.01 5.17
C ASP A 288 -5.48 16.01 6.67
N ASP A 289 -5.00 17.14 7.21
CA ASP A 289 -4.65 17.27 8.64
C ASP A 289 -5.85 17.04 9.56
N THR A 290 -7.05 17.47 9.16
CA THR A 290 -8.26 17.22 9.94
C THR A 290 -8.60 15.73 9.92
N PHE A 291 -8.58 15.11 8.73
CA PHE A 291 -8.87 13.68 8.59
C PHE A 291 -7.90 12.80 9.38
N VAL A 292 -6.60 13.10 9.32
CA VAL A 292 -5.55 12.40 10.08
C VAL A 292 -5.86 12.44 11.59
N ARG A 293 -6.16 13.62 12.13
CA ARG A 293 -6.47 13.78 13.56
C ARG A 293 -7.73 13.02 13.97
N VAL A 294 -8.76 13.09 13.13
CA VAL A 294 -10.03 12.40 13.35
C VAL A 294 -9.82 10.89 13.35
N TRP A 295 -9.08 10.35 12.37
CA TRP A 295 -8.82 8.92 12.28
C TRP A 295 -8.01 8.42 13.48
N PHE A 296 -6.96 9.13 13.91
CA PHE A 296 -6.22 8.75 15.12
C PHE A 296 -7.08 8.80 16.40
N ALA A 297 -8.00 9.74 16.50
CA ALA A 297 -8.93 9.78 17.62
C ALA A 297 -9.99 8.66 17.56
N PHE A 298 -10.38 8.26 16.36
CA PHE A 298 -11.28 7.13 16.13
C PHE A 298 -10.63 5.80 16.47
N THR A 299 -9.39 5.57 16.02
CA THR A 299 -8.66 4.32 16.30
C THR A 299 -8.32 4.14 17.77
N GLN A 300 -8.09 5.24 18.52
CA GLN A 300 -7.97 5.18 19.99
C GLN A 300 -9.24 4.63 20.68
N ARG A 301 -10.41 4.73 20.04
CA ARG A 301 -11.66 4.16 20.56
C ARG A 301 -11.96 2.77 20.04
N GLN A 302 -11.28 2.33 18.98
CA GLN A 302 -11.39 0.98 18.47
C GLN A 302 -10.50 0.06 19.30
N CYS A 303 -11.01 -1.13 19.61
CA CYS A 303 -10.15 -2.21 20.07
C CYS A 303 -9.44 -2.77 18.84
N LEU A 304 -8.35 -2.12 18.41
CA LEU A 304 -7.46 -2.64 17.37
C LEU A 304 -6.49 -3.69 17.93
N ASP A 305 -6.82 -4.28 19.07
CA ASP A 305 -6.08 -5.43 19.57
C ASP A 305 -6.32 -6.58 18.60
N SER A 306 -5.33 -6.81 17.76
CA SER A 306 -5.31 -7.91 16.79
C SER A 306 -5.15 -9.26 17.47
N GLY A 307 -4.98 -9.29 18.80
CA GLY A 307 -4.56 -10.48 19.53
C GLY A 307 -3.15 -10.92 19.11
N MET A 308 -2.43 -10.11 18.34
CA MET A 308 -1.06 -10.41 17.93
C MET A 308 -0.16 -10.34 19.15
N GLN A 309 0.23 -11.51 19.61
CA GLN A 309 1.22 -11.70 20.66
C GLN A 309 2.46 -12.29 20.02
N CYS A 310 3.62 -11.77 20.38
CA CYS A 310 4.86 -12.44 20.02
C CYS A 310 4.87 -13.79 20.77
N PRO A 311 5.05 -14.93 20.10
CA PRO A 311 5.07 -16.23 20.79
C PRO A 311 6.21 -16.33 21.83
N THR A 312 7.24 -15.48 21.73
CA THR A 312 8.34 -15.40 22.69
C THR A 312 8.13 -14.31 23.75
N CYS A 313 7.67 -13.12 23.35
CA CYS A 313 7.59 -11.97 24.25
C CYS A 313 6.19 -11.73 24.84
N GLY A 314 5.18 -12.49 24.41
CA GLY A 314 3.78 -12.31 24.80
C GLY A 314 3.13 -11.08 24.15
N SER A 315 2.01 -10.65 24.74
CA SER A 315 1.35 -9.39 24.40
C SER A 315 2.23 -8.20 24.79
N SER A 316 2.37 -7.23 23.89
CA SER A 316 3.07 -5.95 24.15
C SER A 316 4.56 -6.09 24.50
N PRO A 317 5.42 -6.50 23.55
CA PRO A 317 6.86 -6.55 23.79
C PRO A 317 7.41 -5.16 24.12
N ASP A 318 8.39 -5.08 25.01
CA ASP A 318 9.06 -3.83 25.39
C ASP A 318 9.66 -3.09 24.17
N ILE A 319 9.96 -3.84 23.11
CA ILE A 319 10.52 -3.33 21.86
C ILE A 319 9.75 -3.97 20.71
N VAL A 320 9.07 -3.13 19.93
CA VAL A 320 8.41 -3.51 18.66
C VAL A 320 9.30 -3.02 17.52
N ILE A 321 9.79 -3.94 16.69
CA ILE A 321 10.45 -3.62 15.42
C ILE A 321 9.38 -3.79 14.34
N ALA A 322 8.88 -2.69 13.79
CA ALA A 322 7.93 -2.70 12.70
C ALA A 322 8.68 -2.45 11.38
N ASP A 323 8.55 -3.37 10.43
CA ASP A 323 9.00 -3.17 9.06
C ASP A 323 8.01 -2.21 8.36
N GLY A 324 8.50 -1.22 7.63
CA GLY A 324 7.66 -0.38 6.75
C GLY A 324 7.13 0.98 7.24
N VAL A 325 7.43 1.49 8.44
CA VAL A 325 7.06 2.90 8.77
C VAL A 325 8.18 3.63 9.49
N SER A 326 8.81 4.60 8.81
CA SER A 326 9.63 5.62 9.46
C SER A 326 8.74 6.58 10.25
N LEU A 327 8.32 6.19 11.45
CA LEU A 327 7.67 7.10 12.39
C LEU A 327 8.75 8.03 12.97
N GLY A 328 8.89 9.22 12.39
CA GLY A 328 9.60 10.31 13.06
C GLY A 328 8.82 10.70 14.32
N THR A 329 9.21 10.18 15.48
CA THR A 329 8.62 10.58 16.75
C THR A 329 8.93 12.05 17.00
N HIS A 330 7.89 12.88 17.18
CA HIS A 330 8.05 14.28 17.54
C HIS A 330 8.90 14.40 18.81
N VAL A 331 9.77 15.42 18.92
CA VAL A 331 10.71 15.58 20.06
C VAL A 331 10.03 15.53 21.43
N SER A 332 8.77 15.99 21.52
CA SER A 332 7.96 15.95 22.75
C SER A 332 7.50 14.54 23.17
N LYS A 333 7.72 13.53 22.33
CA LYS A 333 7.41 12.11 22.59
C LYS A 333 8.65 11.26 22.82
N LEU A 334 9.84 11.86 22.74
CA LEU A 334 11.09 11.19 23.11
C LEU A 334 11.13 11.02 24.63
N THR A 335 11.48 9.83 25.09
CA THR A 335 11.65 9.50 26.51
C THR A 335 12.99 8.81 26.72
N LYS A 336 13.37 8.50 27.96
CA LYS A 336 14.57 7.68 28.21
C LYS A 336 14.49 6.29 27.57
N SER A 337 13.28 5.77 27.35
CA SER A 337 13.04 4.46 26.75
C SER A 337 12.72 4.55 25.25
N ILE A 338 12.43 5.73 24.73
CA ILE A 338 12.11 5.99 23.33
C ILE A 338 13.07 7.06 22.83
N SER A 339 14.20 6.63 22.28
CA SER A 339 15.21 7.47 21.65
C SER A 339 15.24 7.20 20.14
N PRO A 340 15.61 8.20 19.31
CA PRO A 340 15.88 7.92 17.91
C PRO A 340 17.03 6.89 17.80
N PRO A 341 17.03 6.04 16.76
CA PRO A 341 18.07 5.03 16.54
C PRO A 341 19.46 5.65 16.32
N THR A 342 19.52 6.96 16.05
CA THR A 342 20.74 7.76 16.00
C THR A 342 20.76 8.78 17.15
N SER A 343 21.82 8.78 17.95
CA SER A 343 22.13 9.84 18.91
C SER A 343 23.20 10.75 18.34
N VAL A 344 22.95 12.07 18.33
CA VAL A 344 24.00 13.06 18.02
C VAL A 344 24.98 13.13 19.18
N ASP A 345 26.27 13.19 18.86
CA ASP A 345 27.36 13.42 19.81
C ASP A 345 28.18 14.66 19.41
N GLU A 346 29.21 14.99 20.19
CA GLU A 346 30.07 16.16 19.93
C GLU A 346 30.86 16.08 18.62
N ARG A 347 30.92 14.90 17.99
CA ARG A 347 31.61 14.67 16.71
C ARG A 347 30.65 14.67 15.53
N SER A 348 29.35 14.71 15.79
CA SER A 348 28.33 14.75 14.76
C SER A 348 28.37 16.08 14.02
N GLU A 349 28.29 16.01 12.68
CA GLU A 349 28.30 17.20 11.84
C GLU A 349 27.13 18.11 12.21
N ARG A 350 27.45 19.37 12.53
CA ARG A 350 26.47 20.36 13.00
C ARG A 350 26.22 21.37 11.91
N VAL A 351 24.99 21.45 11.41
CA VAL A 351 24.57 22.45 10.43
C VAL A 351 23.82 23.56 11.17
N ASP A 352 24.47 24.70 11.38
CA ASP A 352 23.97 25.78 12.25
C ASP A 352 22.73 26.51 11.73
N SER A 353 22.38 26.34 10.46
CA SER A 353 21.10 26.83 9.91
C SER A 353 20.53 25.86 8.89
N ILE A 354 19.51 25.12 9.30
CA ILE A 354 18.68 24.32 8.39
C ILE A 354 17.32 24.99 8.31
N SER A 355 16.98 25.59 7.17
CA SER A 355 15.57 25.91 6.89
C SER A 355 14.82 24.59 6.69
N SER A 356 13.85 24.33 7.56
CA SER A 356 13.29 23.02 7.95
C SER A 356 12.64 22.15 6.86
N TYR A 357 12.54 22.64 5.63
CA TYR A 357 11.99 21.91 4.48
C TYR A 357 13.06 21.24 3.61
N ARG A 358 14.27 21.79 3.50
CA ARG A 358 15.29 21.28 2.56
C ARG A 358 16.08 20.08 3.07
N ALA A 359 16.12 19.83 4.38
CA ALA A 359 16.94 18.75 4.95
C ALA A 359 16.38 17.34 4.78
N ARG A 360 15.09 17.17 4.45
CA ARG A 360 14.49 15.84 4.29
C ARG A 360 14.66 15.25 2.88
N CYS A 361 15.19 16.02 1.95
CA CYS A 361 15.35 15.65 0.54
C CYS A 361 16.72 16.06 0.01
N LEU A 362 17.78 16.02 0.83
CA LEU A 362 19.11 16.32 0.33
C LEU A 362 19.60 15.12 -0.50
N PRO A 363 19.91 15.28 -1.79
CA PRO A 363 20.47 14.20 -2.59
C PRO A 363 21.87 13.81 -2.10
N ALA A 364 22.23 12.53 -2.26
CA ALA A 364 23.56 12.00 -1.95
C ALA A 364 24.67 12.72 -2.75
N ILE A 365 24.35 13.13 -3.97
CA ILE A 365 25.18 14.02 -4.80
C ILE A 365 24.45 15.37 -4.92
N PRO A 366 24.81 16.42 -4.17
CA PRO A 366 24.17 17.75 -4.23
C PRO A 366 24.09 18.35 -5.64
N GLN A 367 25.12 18.12 -6.45
CA GLN A 367 25.36 18.71 -7.76
C GLN A 367 24.48 18.02 -8.82
N LYS A 368 23.47 18.75 -9.33
CA LYS A 368 22.53 18.24 -10.34
C LYS A 368 23.22 17.81 -11.63
N ASP A 369 24.27 18.50 -12.06
CA ASP A 369 25.01 18.16 -13.28
C ASP A 369 25.72 16.80 -13.13
N ILE A 370 26.32 16.52 -11.97
CA ILE A 370 26.93 15.23 -11.66
C ILE A 370 25.89 14.11 -11.67
N ARG A 371 24.73 14.29 -11.00
CA ARG A 371 23.61 13.31 -11.06
C ARG A 371 23.16 13.03 -12.49
N THR A 372 23.06 14.09 -13.29
CA THR A 372 22.67 13.99 -14.71
C THR A 372 23.71 13.19 -15.51
N THR A 373 25.00 13.41 -15.26
CA THR A 373 26.08 12.63 -15.90
C THR A 373 26.02 11.16 -15.51
N VAL A 374 25.81 10.84 -14.22
CA VAL A 374 25.65 9.45 -13.76
C VAL A 374 24.47 8.77 -14.44
N ASN A 375 23.29 9.40 -14.46
CA ASN A 375 22.12 8.82 -15.13
C ASN A 375 22.33 8.63 -16.64
N LYS A 376 23.00 9.57 -17.31
CA LYS A 376 23.38 9.40 -18.74
C LYS A 376 24.28 8.18 -18.97
N ILE A 377 25.22 7.92 -18.06
CA ILE A 377 26.07 6.72 -18.13
C ILE A 377 25.21 5.46 -17.96
N LEU A 378 24.33 5.43 -16.96
CA LEU A 378 23.44 4.29 -16.73
C LEU A 378 22.51 4.04 -17.92
N ASP A 379 21.89 5.08 -18.48
CA ASP A 379 20.99 4.97 -19.62
C ASP A 379 21.69 4.45 -20.88
N ALA A 380 22.92 4.92 -21.12
CA ALA A 380 23.73 4.43 -22.23
C ALA A 380 24.03 2.93 -22.10
N THR A 381 24.24 2.44 -20.88
CA THR A 381 24.58 1.03 -20.61
C THR A 381 23.40 0.05 -20.66
N ILE A 382 22.15 0.52 -20.78
CA ILE A 382 20.95 -0.36 -20.80
C ILE A 382 20.95 -1.30 -22.02
N THR A 383 21.32 -0.76 -23.18
CA THR A 383 21.25 -1.49 -24.45
C THR A 383 22.58 -2.07 -24.87
N HIS A 384 23.67 -1.35 -24.63
CA HIS A 384 25.03 -1.81 -24.89
C HIS A 384 26.02 -0.97 -24.07
N ILE A 385 27.10 -1.55 -23.57
CA ILE A 385 28.12 -0.78 -22.86
C ILE A 385 28.94 0.00 -23.90
N PRO A 386 28.87 1.35 -23.90
CA PRO A 386 29.57 2.13 -24.91
C PRO A 386 31.08 1.98 -24.74
N ASN A 387 31.79 1.79 -25.86
CA ASN A 387 33.27 1.73 -25.89
C ASN A 387 33.93 3.03 -25.40
N ILE A 388 33.18 4.14 -25.40
CA ILE A 388 33.62 5.45 -24.93
C ILE A 388 32.61 5.93 -23.89
N LEU A 389 33.02 5.99 -22.63
CA LEU A 389 32.19 6.54 -21.57
C LEU A 389 32.09 8.07 -21.70
N PRO A 390 30.94 8.68 -21.34
CA PRO A 390 30.83 10.12 -21.12
C PRO A 390 31.98 10.65 -20.24
N ASP A 391 32.34 11.93 -20.42
CA ASP A 391 33.41 12.54 -19.60
C ASP A 391 33.09 12.45 -18.10
N MET A 392 33.88 11.64 -17.41
CA MET A 392 33.78 11.40 -15.97
C MET A 392 34.71 12.31 -15.16
N SER A 393 35.45 13.24 -15.78
CA SER A 393 36.47 14.06 -15.10
C SER A 393 35.96 14.74 -13.82
N LYS A 394 34.75 15.30 -13.84
CA LYS A 394 34.11 15.90 -12.65
C LYS A 394 33.80 14.88 -11.56
N ILE A 395 33.37 13.67 -11.94
CA ILE A 395 33.08 12.56 -11.01
C ILE A 395 34.40 12.02 -10.47
N ASP A 396 35.42 11.85 -11.31
CA ASP A 396 36.75 11.39 -10.91
C ASP A 396 37.37 12.31 -9.85
N VAL A 397 37.18 13.63 -9.98
CA VAL A 397 37.74 14.61 -9.04
C VAL A 397 36.90 14.72 -7.75
N GLN A 398 35.57 14.76 -7.87
CA GLN A 398 34.70 15.02 -6.70
C GLN A 398 34.25 13.74 -5.97
N TYR A 399 34.15 12.62 -6.68
CA TYR A 399 33.67 11.33 -6.21
C TYR A 399 34.47 10.16 -6.84
N PRO A 400 35.80 10.09 -6.62
CA PRO A 400 36.69 9.16 -7.32
C PRO A 400 36.28 7.69 -7.24
N GLU A 401 35.60 7.30 -6.16
CA GLU A 401 35.23 5.92 -5.92
C GLU A 401 33.80 5.60 -6.35
N LEU A 402 32.90 6.60 -6.43
CA LEU A 402 31.70 6.45 -7.26
C LEU A 402 32.11 6.27 -8.72
N SER A 403 33.11 7.02 -9.19
CA SER A 403 33.69 6.80 -10.52
C SER A 403 34.27 5.38 -10.65
N SER A 404 35.03 4.91 -9.65
CA SER A 404 35.56 3.55 -9.64
C SER A 404 34.45 2.49 -9.65
N PHE A 405 33.36 2.72 -8.93
CA PHE A 405 32.21 1.82 -8.89
C PHE A 405 31.44 1.80 -10.22
N ILE A 406 31.25 2.96 -10.85
CA ILE A 406 30.71 3.07 -12.22
C ILE A 406 31.62 2.35 -13.21
N ARG A 407 32.95 2.50 -13.11
CA ARG A 407 33.90 1.79 -13.98
C ARG A 407 33.83 0.27 -13.78
N LEU A 408 33.68 -0.21 -12.54
CA LEU A 408 33.48 -1.62 -12.23
C LEU A 408 32.17 -2.16 -12.83
N TYR A 409 31.09 -1.39 -12.67
CA TYR A 409 29.79 -1.67 -13.28
C TYR A 409 29.91 -1.79 -14.81
N CYS A 410 30.56 -0.82 -15.46
CA CYS A 410 30.78 -0.82 -16.90
C CYS A 410 31.73 -1.93 -17.37
N SER A 411 32.80 -2.24 -16.63
CA SER A 411 33.78 -3.25 -17.03
C SER A 411 33.24 -4.68 -16.96
N ASN A 412 32.32 -4.92 -16.03
CA ASN A 412 31.77 -6.26 -15.79
C ASN A 412 30.71 -6.69 -16.81
N GLY A 413 30.25 -5.80 -17.68
CA GLY A 413 29.31 -6.19 -18.72
C GLY A 413 27.86 -6.29 -18.24
N THR A 414 26.93 -6.37 -19.20
CA THR A 414 25.56 -6.86 -18.97
C THR A 414 25.52 -8.35 -18.59
N ASN A 415 26.63 -9.07 -18.76
CA ASN A 415 26.77 -10.49 -18.43
C ASN A 415 27.07 -10.75 -16.95
N SER A 416 27.34 -9.70 -16.17
CA SER A 416 27.56 -9.86 -14.73
C SER A 416 26.26 -10.25 -14.03
N PRO A 417 26.27 -11.27 -13.14
CA PRO A 417 25.09 -11.62 -12.34
C PRO A 417 24.66 -10.47 -11.41
N TYR A 418 25.53 -9.48 -11.17
CA TYR A 418 25.27 -8.31 -10.34
C TYR A 418 24.95 -7.03 -11.14
N TYR A 419 24.80 -7.13 -12.47
CA TYR A 419 24.62 -5.97 -13.35
C TYR A 419 23.48 -5.05 -12.87
N TRP A 420 22.29 -5.61 -12.65
CA TRP A 420 21.12 -4.87 -12.19
C TRP A 420 21.31 -4.29 -10.79
N THR A 421 21.89 -5.07 -9.88
CA THR A 421 22.18 -4.64 -8.51
C THR A 421 23.12 -3.43 -8.46
N TYR A 422 24.19 -3.43 -9.27
CA TYR A 422 25.11 -2.30 -9.36
C TYR A 422 24.44 -1.09 -9.99
N ARG A 423 23.70 -1.29 -11.08
CA ARG A 423 22.95 -0.23 -11.75
C ARG A 423 22.00 0.48 -10.79
N ASP A 424 21.22 -0.28 -10.05
CA ASP A 424 20.21 0.26 -9.15
C ASP A 424 20.83 1.00 -7.96
N LEU A 425 21.93 0.48 -7.42
CA LEU A 425 22.67 1.17 -6.35
C LEU A 425 23.25 2.51 -6.86
N ILE A 426 23.86 2.53 -8.04
CA ILE A 426 24.37 3.78 -8.64
C ILE A 426 23.23 4.77 -8.90
N GLN A 427 22.08 4.28 -9.38
CA GLN A 427 20.89 5.11 -9.62
C GLN A 427 20.34 5.71 -8.32
N GLN A 428 20.34 4.94 -7.22
CA GLN A 428 19.92 5.44 -5.91
C GLN A 428 20.88 6.51 -5.37
N ILE A 429 22.19 6.32 -5.53
CA ILE A 429 23.19 7.34 -5.15
C ILE A 429 22.99 8.63 -5.97
N ALA A 430 22.59 8.52 -7.24
CA ALA A 430 22.32 9.66 -8.12
C ALA A 430 20.87 10.19 -8.04
N ALA A 431 20.05 9.71 -7.12
CA ALA A 431 18.68 10.18 -6.96
C ALA A 431 18.64 11.64 -6.48
N PRO A 432 17.65 12.45 -6.91
CA PRO A 432 17.48 13.84 -6.48
C PRO A 432 17.09 13.98 -5.01
N ASP A 433 16.66 12.89 -4.37
CA ASP A 433 16.20 12.82 -2.99
C ASP A 433 16.96 11.67 -2.31
N ILE A 434 17.57 11.87 -1.13
CA ILE A 434 18.06 10.74 -0.32
C ILE A 434 16.84 9.91 0.07
N VAL A 435 16.71 8.77 -0.60
CA VAL A 435 16.05 7.59 -0.05
C VAL A 435 17.16 6.58 0.21
N LEU A 436 18.07 6.91 1.12
CA LEU A 436 18.87 5.89 1.81
C LEU A 436 17.92 5.18 2.78
N GLN A 437 16.94 4.46 2.24
CA GLN A 437 16.12 3.60 3.07
C GLN A 437 16.61 2.17 3.01
N LEU A 438 17.21 1.65 1.94
CA LEU A 438 17.55 0.22 1.88
C LEU A 438 18.72 -0.02 0.91
N ILE A 439 19.84 -0.59 1.38
CA ILE A 439 20.75 -1.28 0.45
C ILE A 439 20.06 -2.60 0.07
N PRO A 440 19.92 -2.93 -1.23
CA PRO A 440 19.55 -4.29 -1.63
C PRO A 440 20.46 -5.31 -0.95
N VAL A 441 19.91 -6.38 -0.36
CA VAL A 441 20.72 -7.43 0.32
C VAL A 441 21.83 -7.96 -0.61
N ALA A 442 21.53 -8.08 -1.91
CA ALA A 442 22.49 -8.48 -2.94
C ALA A 442 23.69 -7.54 -3.12
N ALA A 443 23.61 -6.28 -2.68
CA ALA A 443 24.72 -5.33 -2.74
C ALA A 443 25.62 -5.38 -1.49
N ILE A 444 25.25 -6.15 -0.44
CA ILE A 444 26.06 -6.28 0.78
C ILE A 444 27.41 -6.95 0.50
N GLU A 445 27.43 -8.07 -0.21
CA GLU A 445 28.67 -8.79 -0.52
C GLU A 445 29.64 -7.95 -1.39
N PRO A 446 29.19 -7.27 -2.46
CA PRO A 446 30.03 -6.31 -3.17
C PRO A 446 30.59 -5.17 -2.30
N LEU A 447 29.79 -4.61 -1.38
CA LEU A 447 30.26 -3.58 -0.45
C LEU A 447 31.28 -4.12 0.56
N GLN A 448 31.16 -5.39 0.96
CA GLN A 448 32.14 -6.09 1.78
C GLN A 448 33.45 -6.31 1.03
N GLN A 449 33.40 -6.77 -0.23
CA GLN A 449 34.58 -6.90 -1.08
C GLN A 449 35.29 -5.56 -1.29
N LEU A 450 34.53 -4.47 -1.42
CA LEU A 450 35.08 -3.10 -1.52
C LEU A 450 35.80 -2.69 -0.22
N ARG A 451 35.24 -3.03 0.94
CA ARG A 451 35.84 -2.79 2.27
C ARG A 451 37.13 -3.60 2.47
N GLU A 452 37.12 -4.88 2.10
CA GLU A 452 38.25 -5.81 2.25
C GLU A 452 39.50 -5.38 1.47
N ARG A 453 39.33 -4.56 0.42
CA ARG A 453 40.43 -3.93 -0.33
C ARG A 453 41.18 -2.85 0.46
N GLY A 454 40.79 -2.54 1.69
CA GLY A 454 41.71 -2.03 2.71
C GLY A 454 41.49 -0.61 3.21
N ASN A 455 40.40 0.06 2.86
CA ASN A 455 39.81 1.18 3.62
C ASN A 455 38.46 1.58 2.99
N PRO A 456 37.33 1.55 3.73
CA PRO A 456 36.09 2.13 3.21
C PRO A 456 36.34 3.63 2.94
N PRO A 457 35.97 4.15 1.77
CA PRO A 457 36.29 5.53 1.43
C PRO A 457 35.61 6.55 2.36
N ASN A 458 36.31 7.63 2.72
CA ASN A 458 35.75 8.69 3.59
C ASN A 458 34.48 9.34 3.01
N TRP A 459 34.33 9.38 1.68
CA TRP A 459 33.10 9.88 1.06
C TRP A 459 31.93 8.93 1.22
N LEU A 460 32.12 7.61 1.36
CA LEU A 460 31.01 6.67 1.58
C LEU A 460 30.37 6.93 2.95
N GLN A 461 31.21 7.27 3.94
CA GLN A 461 30.79 7.77 5.25
C GLN A 461 30.18 9.19 5.19
N SER A 462 30.60 10.04 4.26
CA SER A 462 30.06 11.40 4.08
C SER A 462 28.75 11.44 3.28
N ILE A 463 28.59 10.56 2.29
CA ILE A 463 27.37 10.43 1.47
C ILE A 463 26.30 9.64 2.23
N CYS A 464 26.70 8.74 3.13
CA CYS A 464 25.82 7.96 3.98
C CYS A 464 26.34 7.97 5.43
N PRO A 465 26.12 9.05 6.21
CA PRO A 465 26.45 9.08 7.63
C PRO A 465 25.76 7.95 8.43
N ALA A 466 24.69 7.38 7.88
CA ALA A 466 23.95 6.23 8.39
C ALA A 466 24.69 4.88 8.28
N PHE A 467 25.77 4.75 7.48
CA PHE A 467 26.70 3.61 7.58
C PHE A 467 27.64 3.77 8.77
N GLY A 468 27.09 4.07 9.95
CA GLY A 468 27.80 3.99 11.22
C GLY A 468 28.70 2.76 11.20
N ALA A 469 29.95 2.93 11.65
CA ALA A 469 31.04 1.96 11.55
C ALA A 469 30.52 0.52 11.38
N ILE A 470 30.65 -0.09 10.20
CA ILE A 470 30.13 -1.45 9.92
C ILE A 470 30.58 -2.38 11.05
N ARG A 471 29.72 -2.57 12.04
CA ARG A 471 30.03 -3.37 13.22
C ARG A 471 29.74 -4.80 12.84
N LYS A 472 30.62 -5.68 13.28
CA LYS A 472 30.31 -7.11 13.28
C LYS A 472 28.93 -7.28 13.92
N GLN A 473 28.02 -7.99 13.27
CA GLN A 473 26.76 -8.45 13.86
C GLN A 473 27.03 -8.84 15.32
N ARG A 474 26.34 -8.22 16.27
CA ARG A 474 26.48 -8.62 17.67
C ARG A 474 25.92 -10.03 17.77
N ILE A 475 26.80 -10.97 18.08
CA ILE A 475 26.41 -12.34 18.40
C ILE A 475 25.65 -12.28 19.73
N TYR A 476 24.34 -12.54 19.68
CA TYR A 476 23.49 -12.57 20.85
C TYR A 476 23.62 -13.95 21.48
N SER A 477 24.45 -14.05 22.53
CA SER A 477 24.70 -15.31 23.25
C SER A 477 23.46 -15.99 23.86
N LYS A 478 22.31 -15.31 23.88
CA LYS A 478 21.02 -15.85 24.33
C LYS A 478 20.18 -16.45 23.20
N LEU A 479 20.53 -16.20 21.93
CA LEU A 479 19.89 -16.82 20.78
C LEU A 479 20.74 -18.03 20.39
N GLN A 480 20.23 -19.23 20.68
CA GLN A 480 20.97 -20.49 20.55
C GLN A 480 21.47 -20.80 19.13
N TYR A 481 21.00 -20.06 18.11
CA TYR A 481 21.22 -20.35 16.69
C TYR A 481 21.87 -19.22 15.90
N ASP A 482 22.31 -18.14 16.56
CA ASP A 482 22.87 -16.94 15.90
C ASP A 482 24.23 -17.19 15.19
N ASN A 483 24.81 -18.39 15.35
CA ASN A 483 26.12 -18.78 14.81
C ASN A 483 26.13 -20.04 13.93
N GLN A 484 24.98 -20.63 13.59
CA GLN A 484 24.95 -21.85 12.77
C GLN A 484 24.54 -21.52 11.33
N GLY A 485 25.36 -21.96 10.36
CA GLY A 485 25.03 -21.87 8.93
C GLY A 485 23.77 -22.71 8.65
N LEU A 486 22.68 -22.06 8.29
CA LEU A 486 21.38 -22.67 8.03
C LEU A 486 21.32 -23.22 6.61
N ASP A 487 22.00 -24.34 6.36
CA ASP A 487 21.59 -25.31 5.34
C ASP A 487 20.96 -26.49 6.08
N ARG A 488 19.69 -26.35 6.48
CA ARG A 488 18.88 -27.47 6.95
C ARG A 488 17.60 -27.55 6.14
N ASP A 489 17.26 -28.78 5.75
CA ASP A 489 16.11 -29.11 4.94
C ASP A 489 14.80 -28.70 5.63
N ALA A 490 13.82 -28.30 4.82
CA ALA A 490 12.55 -27.71 5.22
C ALA A 490 11.67 -28.62 6.12
N GLU A 491 12.04 -29.88 6.31
CA GLU A 491 11.27 -30.88 7.06
C GLU A 491 11.49 -30.82 8.58
N GLU A 492 12.57 -30.21 9.09
CA GLU A 492 12.84 -30.11 10.54
C GLU A 492 12.26 -28.85 11.21
N MET A 493 11.71 -27.90 10.45
CA MET A 493 11.03 -26.74 11.00
C MET A 493 9.54 -27.03 11.16
N GLY A 494 9.09 -27.23 12.41
CA GLY A 494 7.67 -27.36 12.75
C GLY A 494 6.82 -26.15 12.32
N ASP A 495 5.55 -26.11 12.76
CA ASP A 495 4.42 -25.25 12.31
C ASP A 495 4.63 -23.72 12.11
N CYS A 496 5.84 -23.18 12.26
CA CYS A 496 6.29 -21.87 11.78
C CYS A 496 6.31 -21.68 10.25
N ASN A 497 5.77 -22.63 9.47
CA ASN A 497 5.83 -22.63 8.00
C ASN A 497 5.02 -21.47 7.37
N LYS A 498 3.97 -20.97 8.04
CA LYS A 498 3.14 -19.86 7.52
C LYS A 498 3.86 -18.50 7.55
N PHE A 499 4.74 -18.27 8.52
CA PHE A 499 5.59 -17.06 8.55
C PHE A 499 6.80 -17.22 7.63
N TYR A 500 7.45 -18.39 7.60
CA TYR A 500 8.68 -18.56 6.83
C TYR A 500 8.48 -18.57 5.30
N LYS A 501 7.31 -19.01 4.80
CA LYS A 501 6.99 -18.94 3.35
C LYS A 501 6.72 -17.50 2.89
N THR A 502 6.04 -16.69 3.71
CA THR A 502 5.76 -15.28 3.42
C THR A 502 7.04 -14.42 3.51
N TYR A 503 7.98 -14.78 4.40
CA TYR A 503 9.23 -14.06 4.64
C TYR A 503 10.48 -14.87 4.25
N SER A 504 10.38 -15.75 3.24
CA SER A 504 11.52 -16.53 2.77
C SER A 504 12.60 -15.61 2.20
N LYS A 505 13.85 -16.09 2.08
CA LYS A 505 14.98 -15.35 1.47
C LYS A 505 14.65 -14.76 0.08
N ASN A 506 13.67 -15.32 -0.62
CA ASN A 506 13.20 -14.87 -1.93
C ASN A 506 12.11 -13.78 -1.86
N ASN A 507 11.46 -13.59 -0.70
CA ASN A 507 10.38 -12.62 -0.44
C ASN A 507 10.72 -11.60 0.67
N LEU A 508 11.94 -11.62 1.22
CA LEU A 508 12.45 -10.54 2.07
C LEU A 508 12.73 -9.29 1.22
N THR A 509 11.72 -8.43 1.07
CA THR A 509 11.90 -7.05 0.55
C THR A 509 12.05 -6.01 1.65
N GLY A 510 12.55 -6.43 2.81
CA GLY A 510 13.06 -5.55 3.87
C GLY A 510 14.57 -5.69 3.93
N GLY A 511 15.31 -4.71 3.40
CA GLY A 511 16.74 -4.60 3.65
C GLY A 511 16.98 -4.53 5.16
N ILE A 512 17.83 -5.41 5.69
CA ILE A 512 18.33 -5.29 7.05
C ILE A 512 18.97 -3.90 7.17
N LEU A 513 18.43 -3.09 8.08
CA LEU A 513 19.13 -1.91 8.54
C LEU A 513 20.35 -2.40 9.32
N VAL A 514 21.49 -2.52 8.64
CA VAL A 514 22.76 -2.86 9.30
C VAL A 514 23.20 -1.62 10.06
N LEU A 515 23.01 -1.67 11.39
CA LEU A 515 23.68 -0.80 12.37
C LEU A 515 25.03 -1.39 12.78
#